data_AF-A0A255TUI7-F1
#
_entry.id   AF-A0A255TUI7-F1
#
_cell.length_a   1.000
_cell.length_b   1.000
_cell.length_c   1.000
_cell.angle_alpha   90.00
_cell.angle_beta   90.00
_cell.angle_gamma   90.00
#
_symmetry.space_group_name_H-M   'P 1'
#
loop_
_entity.id
_entity.type
_entity.pdbx_description
1 polymer ?
#
loop_
_entity_poly.entity_id
_entity_poly.type
_entity_poly.pdbx_seq_one_letter_code
_entity_poly.pdbx_strand_id
1 'polypeptide(L)'
;MDKAHQLLKSVFGYDSFRPLQKDIIDHVISGQDALVLMPTGGGKSICYQIPSLLLEGTALVVSPLISLMKDQVDALQANGIAAEALNSSNEEYVNRIIRSRCQNGEIKILYISPERLMTEIQWLQQFVKISMIAIDEAHCVSQWGHDFRPEYTQLGVLEEYFPKVPRIALTATADKITKADIVEQLRLRNPRIFISSFDRPNLSLDVRKAYRKRERLRTILDVIGRHPNESGIIYCLSRKGTEDLAADLKSKGVEAGIYHAGLSSEERNRVQDDFILNSATLLQI
;
A
#
# COMPACT_ATOMS: atom_id res chain seq x y z
N MET A 1 -23.37 -3.56 19.17
CA MET A 1 -22.00 -3.61 18.63
C MET A 1 -21.69 -2.26 18.03
N ASP A 2 -20.47 -1.75 18.22
CA ASP A 2 -19.99 -0.52 17.59
C ASP A 2 -20.17 -0.62 16.06
N LYS A 3 -20.66 0.43 15.39
CA LYS A 3 -20.89 0.45 13.92
C LYS A 3 -19.61 0.09 13.16
N ALA A 4 -18.46 0.54 13.65
CA ALA A 4 -17.15 0.21 13.09
C ALA A 4 -16.88 -1.31 13.10
N HIS A 5 -17.28 -2.00 14.16
CA HIS A 5 -17.10 -3.43 14.31
C HIS A 5 -18.06 -4.24 13.42
N GLN A 6 -19.28 -3.73 13.21
CA GLN A 6 -20.23 -4.32 12.26
C GLN A 6 -19.68 -4.27 10.83
N LEU A 7 -19.15 -3.11 10.40
CA LEU A 7 -18.50 -2.97 9.10
C LEU A 7 -17.28 -3.86 8.95
N LEU A 8 -16.44 -3.94 10.00
CA LEU A 8 -15.27 -4.82 10.01
C LEU A 8 -15.66 -6.27 9.65
N LYS A 9 -16.74 -6.77 10.26
CA LYS A 9 -17.21 -8.13 10.02
C LYS A 9 -17.96 -8.28 8.69
N SER A 10 -18.88 -7.37 8.37
CA SER A 10 -19.76 -7.51 7.21
C SER A 10 -19.06 -7.24 5.87
N VAL A 11 -18.10 -6.32 5.86
CA VAL A 11 -17.38 -5.90 4.64
C VAL A 11 -16.06 -6.64 4.51
N PHE A 12 -15.28 -6.73 5.60
CA PHE A 12 -13.91 -7.22 5.53
C PHE A 12 -13.75 -8.64 6.10
N GLY A 13 -14.82 -9.23 6.65
CA GLY A 13 -14.82 -10.60 7.15
C GLY A 13 -14.00 -10.82 8.43
N TYR A 14 -13.56 -9.77 9.14
CA TYR A 14 -12.76 -9.91 10.35
C TYR A 14 -13.63 -9.85 11.61
N ASP A 15 -13.40 -10.76 12.55
CA ASP A 15 -14.14 -10.81 13.82
C ASP A 15 -13.68 -9.78 14.85
N SER A 16 -12.46 -9.26 14.75
CA SER A 16 -11.90 -8.33 15.73
C SER A 16 -10.85 -7.41 15.14
N PHE A 17 -10.77 -6.20 15.68
CA PHE A 17 -9.68 -5.27 15.37
C PHE A 17 -8.34 -5.80 15.86
N ARG A 18 -7.31 -5.59 15.07
CA ARG A 18 -5.92 -5.75 15.53
C ARG A 18 -5.55 -4.61 16.50
N PRO A 19 -4.49 -4.77 17.30
CA PRO A 19 -4.04 -3.72 18.21
C PRO A 19 -3.92 -2.35 17.53
N LEU A 20 -4.33 -1.30 18.24
CA LEU A 20 -4.38 0.10 17.82
C LEU A 20 -5.37 0.45 16.69
N GLN A 21 -5.87 -0.50 15.89
CA GLN A 21 -6.78 -0.16 14.78
C GLN A 21 -8.02 0.59 15.26
N LYS A 22 -8.66 0.11 16.34
CA LYS A 22 -9.83 0.79 16.89
C LYS A 22 -9.51 2.22 17.35
N ASP A 23 -8.42 2.39 18.09
CA ASP A 23 -8.01 3.71 18.61
C ASP A 23 -7.71 4.69 17.47
N ILE A 24 -7.08 4.22 16.39
CA ILE A 24 -6.81 5.02 15.18
C ILE A 24 -8.14 5.41 14.51
N ILE A 25 -9.03 4.45 14.31
CA ILE A 25 -10.34 4.66 13.67
C ILE A 25 -11.16 5.69 14.46
N ASP A 26 -11.29 5.50 15.77
CA ASP A 26 -12.03 6.40 16.66
C ASP A 26 -11.43 7.82 16.62
N HIS A 27 -10.09 7.93 16.62
CA HIS A 27 -9.37 9.20 16.54
C HIS A 27 -9.64 9.93 15.22
N VAL A 28 -9.58 9.24 14.07
CA VAL A 28 -9.85 9.84 12.75
C VAL A 28 -11.32 10.26 12.62
N ILE A 29 -12.26 9.42 13.08
CA ILE A 29 -13.70 9.75 13.06
C ILE A 29 -14.01 10.98 13.92
N SER A 30 -13.22 11.24 14.97
CA SER A 30 -13.33 12.45 15.78
C SER A 30 -12.84 13.74 15.08
N GLY A 31 -12.39 13.63 13.82
CA GLY A 31 -11.95 14.78 13.02
C GLY A 31 -10.50 15.21 13.25
N GLN A 32 -9.70 14.35 13.89
CA GLN A 32 -8.31 14.65 14.26
C GLN A 32 -7.32 14.04 13.26
N ASP A 33 -6.19 14.72 13.05
CA ASP A 33 -5.13 14.22 12.18
C ASP A 33 -4.33 13.10 12.89
N ALA A 34 -3.80 12.15 12.12
CA ALA A 34 -3.05 11.02 12.64
C ALA A 34 -1.84 10.67 11.77
N LEU A 35 -0.76 10.23 12.43
CA LEU A 35 0.36 9.55 11.79
C LEU A 35 0.41 8.11 12.30
N VAL A 36 0.30 7.15 11.38
CA VAL A 36 0.16 5.73 11.68
C VAL A 36 1.34 4.94 11.12
N LEU A 37 2.11 4.35 12.02
CA LEU A 37 3.21 3.45 11.70
C LEU A 37 2.78 2.03 12.05
N MET A 38 2.51 1.22 11.03
CA MET A 38 2.19 -0.20 11.21
C MET A 38 2.89 -1.02 10.13
N PRO A 39 3.47 -2.19 10.46
CA PRO A 39 4.18 -3.00 9.49
C PRO A 39 3.28 -3.42 8.32
N THR A 40 3.88 -3.82 7.21
CA THR A 40 3.15 -4.39 6.06
C THR A 40 2.35 -5.62 6.51
N GLY A 41 1.11 -5.71 6.04
CA GLY A 41 0.16 -6.72 6.51
C GLY A 41 -0.43 -6.44 7.90
N GLY A 42 -0.06 -5.33 8.57
CA GLY A 42 -0.62 -4.91 9.85
C GLY A 42 -2.07 -4.42 9.80
N GLY A 43 -2.66 -4.32 8.61
CA GLY A 43 -4.02 -3.83 8.41
C GLY A 43 -4.14 -2.31 8.41
N LYS A 44 -3.16 -1.60 7.82
CA LYS A 44 -3.16 -0.14 7.66
C LYS A 44 -4.39 0.36 6.90
N SER A 45 -4.79 -0.37 5.85
CA SER A 45 -5.92 0.02 5.01
C SER A 45 -7.22 0.14 5.79
N ILE A 46 -7.48 -0.77 6.72
CA ILE A 46 -8.64 -0.75 7.62
C ILE A 46 -8.73 0.56 8.40
N CYS A 47 -7.59 1.14 8.78
CA CYS A 47 -7.53 2.38 9.55
C CYS A 47 -8.06 3.61 8.80
N TYR A 48 -8.15 3.59 7.47
CA TYR A 48 -8.82 4.65 6.69
C TYR A 48 -10.08 4.15 5.98
N GLN A 49 -10.17 2.86 5.63
CA GLN A 49 -11.34 2.30 4.96
C GLN A 49 -12.57 2.19 5.88
N ILE A 50 -12.41 1.93 7.18
CA ILE A 50 -13.59 1.93 8.07
C ILE A 50 -14.08 3.35 8.35
N PRO A 51 -13.22 4.33 8.71
CA PRO A 51 -13.65 5.72 8.84
C PRO A 51 -14.29 6.26 7.55
N SER A 52 -13.76 5.91 6.38
CA SER A 52 -14.32 6.36 5.11
C SER A 52 -15.76 5.88 4.89
N LEU A 53 -16.13 4.70 5.39
CA LEU A 53 -17.50 4.18 5.31
C LEU A 53 -18.44 4.82 6.33
N LEU A 54 -17.90 5.29 7.46
CA LEU A 54 -18.69 5.87 8.56
C LEU A 54 -18.91 7.38 8.42
N LEU A 55 -17.96 8.11 7.84
CA LEU A 55 -18.05 9.55 7.62
C LEU A 55 -18.87 9.88 6.38
N GLU A 56 -19.62 10.97 6.38
CA GLU A 56 -20.40 11.40 5.22
C GLU A 56 -19.51 12.07 4.16
N GLY A 57 -19.67 11.69 2.89
CA GLY A 57 -18.85 12.19 1.77
C GLY A 57 -17.86 11.16 1.24
N THR A 58 -16.93 11.61 0.39
CA THR A 58 -15.92 10.78 -0.28
C THR A 58 -14.60 10.84 0.48
N ALA A 59 -14.02 9.70 0.82
CA ALA A 59 -12.64 9.66 1.32
C ALA A 59 -11.67 9.69 0.15
N LEU A 60 -10.68 10.58 0.22
CA LEU A 60 -9.61 10.67 -0.75
C LEU A 60 -8.41 9.87 -0.25
N VAL A 61 -7.90 8.93 -1.05
CA VAL A 61 -6.73 8.11 -0.71
C VAL A 61 -5.62 8.38 -1.71
N VAL A 62 -4.57 9.08 -1.26
CA VAL A 62 -3.38 9.33 -2.06
C VAL A 62 -2.43 8.16 -1.88
N SER A 63 -2.02 7.53 -2.98
CA SER A 63 -1.06 6.41 -2.97
C SER A 63 -0.09 6.52 -4.14
N PRO A 64 1.17 6.06 -4.05
CA PRO A 64 2.10 6.14 -5.17
C PRO A 64 1.98 4.95 -6.14
N LEU A 65 1.33 3.87 -5.74
CA LEU A 65 1.38 2.58 -6.42
C LEU A 65 0.08 2.30 -7.18
N ILE A 66 0.06 2.64 -8.48
CA ILE A 66 -1.11 2.46 -9.36
C ILE A 66 -1.61 1.01 -9.36
N SER A 67 -0.70 0.03 -9.39
CA SER A 67 -1.08 -1.39 -9.34
C SER A 67 -1.80 -1.73 -8.04
N LEU A 68 -1.30 -1.23 -6.90
CA LEU A 68 -1.94 -1.44 -5.61
C LEU A 68 -3.30 -0.73 -5.52
N MET A 69 -3.45 0.45 -6.11
CA MET A 69 -4.76 1.12 -6.18
C MET A 69 -5.79 0.25 -6.87
N LYS A 70 -5.43 -0.38 -8.00
CA LYS A 70 -6.34 -1.27 -8.74
C LYS A 70 -6.78 -2.42 -7.85
N ASP A 71 -5.84 -3.13 -7.23
CA ASP A 71 -6.15 -4.25 -6.35
C ASP A 71 -7.06 -3.83 -5.17
N GLN A 72 -6.83 -2.65 -4.60
CA GLN A 72 -7.66 -2.11 -3.52
C GLN A 72 -9.08 -1.74 -4.01
N VAL A 73 -9.20 -1.12 -5.19
CA VAL A 73 -10.50 -0.77 -5.78
C VAL A 73 -11.29 -2.03 -6.10
N ASP A 74 -10.67 -3.00 -6.77
CA ASP A 74 -11.31 -4.27 -7.14
C ASP A 74 -11.81 -5.01 -5.88
N ALA A 75 -10.99 -5.07 -4.82
CA ALA A 75 -11.37 -5.67 -3.55
C ALA A 75 -12.52 -4.93 -2.85
N LEU A 76 -12.53 -3.59 -2.88
CA LEU A 76 -13.62 -2.79 -2.30
C LEU A 76 -14.93 -2.97 -3.08
N GLN A 77 -14.87 -2.95 -4.41
CA GLN A 77 -16.03 -3.14 -5.28
C GLN A 77 -16.62 -4.55 -5.13
N ALA A 78 -15.78 -5.58 -5.01
CA ALA A 78 -16.21 -6.95 -4.72
C ALA A 78 -16.98 -7.07 -3.38
N ASN A 79 -16.68 -6.19 -2.42
CA ASN A 79 -17.39 -6.09 -1.14
C ASN A 79 -18.55 -5.07 -1.16
N GLY A 80 -19.00 -4.65 -2.35
CA GLY A 80 -20.13 -3.74 -2.53
C GLY A 80 -19.84 -2.28 -2.17
N ILE A 81 -18.57 -1.90 -2.05
CA ILE A 81 -18.19 -0.51 -1.76
C ILE A 81 -17.90 0.21 -3.06
N ALA A 82 -18.56 1.34 -3.27
CA ALA A 82 -18.28 2.23 -4.39
C ALA A 82 -16.89 2.89 -4.21
N ALA A 83 -15.90 2.31 -4.86
CA ALA A 83 -14.53 2.81 -4.92
C ALA A 83 -14.08 2.97 -6.36
N GLU A 84 -13.25 3.97 -6.64
CA GLU A 84 -12.69 4.26 -7.96
C GLU A 84 -11.24 4.76 -7.82
N ALA A 85 -10.47 4.73 -8.91
CA ALA A 85 -9.12 5.27 -8.97
C ALA A 85 -8.96 6.29 -10.11
N LEU A 86 -8.37 7.45 -9.79
CA LEU A 86 -7.91 8.45 -10.76
C LEU A 86 -6.39 8.47 -10.81
N ASN A 87 -5.82 8.06 -11.94
CA ASN A 87 -4.37 8.08 -12.15
C ASN A 87 -4.04 8.36 -13.62
N SER A 88 -2.74 8.50 -13.89
CA SER A 88 -2.19 8.80 -15.22
C SER A 88 -2.41 7.69 -16.26
N SER A 89 -2.77 6.47 -15.84
CA SER A 89 -3.03 5.33 -16.74
C SER A 89 -4.49 5.27 -17.22
N ASN A 90 -5.41 6.05 -16.63
CA ASN A 90 -6.81 6.07 -17.05
C ASN A 90 -7.00 6.85 -18.36
N GLU A 91 -7.84 6.31 -19.24
CA GLU A 91 -8.33 7.04 -20.40
C GLU A 91 -9.25 8.21 -19.98
N GLU A 92 -9.23 9.32 -20.73
CA GLU A 92 -9.94 10.54 -20.31
C GLU A 92 -11.47 10.38 -20.29
N TYR A 93 -12.04 9.45 -21.06
CA TYR A 93 -13.47 9.14 -20.92
C TYR A 93 -13.79 8.48 -19.57
N VAL A 94 -12.90 7.62 -19.05
CA VAL A 94 -13.04 6.99 -17.73
C VAL A 94 -12.95 8.07 -16.65
N ASN A 95 -11.98 8.98 -16.75
CA ASN A 95 -11.85 10.09 -15.82
C ASN A 95 -13.12 10.95 -15.75
N ARG A 96 -13.74 11.26 -16.91
CA ARG A 96 -15.02 12.00 -16.94
C ARG A 96 -16.16 11.27 -16.22
N ILE A 97 -16.26 9.96 -16.39
CA ILE A 97 -17.27 9.15 -15.69
C ILE A 97 -17.02 9.19 -14.18
N ILE A 98 -15.79 8.94 -13.73
CA ILE A 98 -15.42 8.98 -12.31
C ILE A 98 -15.72 10.36 -11.72
N ARG A 99 -15.36 11.44 -12.43
CA ARG A 99 -15.67 12.81 -11.99
C ARG A 99 -17.18 13.03 -11.80
N SER A 100 -17.99 12.63 -12.78
CA SER A 100 -19.45 12.73 -12.67
C SER A 100 -19.99 11.99 -11.45
N ARG A 101 -19.50 10.77 -11.19
CA ARG A 101 -19.94 9.96 -10.06
C ARG A 101 -19.50 10.56 -8.71
N CYS A 102 -18.30 11.14 -8.63
CA CYS A 102 -17.84 11.88 -7.46
C CYS A 102 -18.75 13.10 -7.17
N GLN A 103 -19.12 13.86 -8.21
CA GLN A 103 -20.00 15.03 -8.07
C GLN A 103 -21.39 14.66 -7.56
N ASN A 104 -21.90 13.50 -8.00
CA ASN A 104 -23.17 12.96 -7.54
C ASN A 104 -23.10 12.32 -6.14
N GLY A 105 -21.92 12.25 -5.51
CA GLY A 105 -21.73 11.61 -4.21
C GLY A 105 -21.83 10.09 -4.25
N GLU A 106 -21.68 9.47 -5.42
CA GLU A 106 -21.83 8.02 -5.62
C GLU A 106 -20.56 7.24 -5.23
N ILE A 107 -19.42 7.92 -5.06
CA ILE A 107 -18.14 7.30 -4.74
C ILE A 107 -17.82 7.52 -3.27
N LYS A 108 -17.59 6.42 -2.54
CA LYS A 108 -17.25 6.45 -1.13
C LYS A 108 -15.75 6.59 -0.90
N ILE A 109 -14.94 5.95 -1.74
CA ILE A 109 -13.48 5.98 -1.65
C ILE A 109 -12.90 6.26 -3.03
N LEU A 110 -12.15 7.36 -3.15
CA LEU A 110 -11.44 7.73 -4.38
C LEU A 110 -9.94 7.57 -4.15
N TYR A 111 -9.33 6.58 -4.79
CA TYR A 111 -7.87 6.50 -4.89
C TYR A 111 -7.37 7.50 -5.94
N ILE A 112 -6.27 8.17 -5.64
CA ILE A 112 -5.66 9.13 -6.56
C ILE A 112 -4.13 9.06 -6.50
N SER A 113 -3.48 9.16 -7.65
CA SER A 113 -2.03 9.32 -7.69
C SER A 113 -1.62 10.76 -7.34
N PRO A 114 -0.46 10.99 -6.71
CA PRO A 114 -0.06 12.33 -6.26
C PRO A 114 0.03 13.32 -7.42
N GLU A 115 0.52 12.89 -8.59
CA GLU A 115 0.58 13.73 -9.79
C GLU A 115 -0.82 14.12 -10.30
N ARG A 116 -1.79 13.19 -10.25
CA ARG A 116 -3.15 13.48 -10.68
C ARG A 116 -3.87 14.39 -9.70
N LEU A 117 -3.63 14.20 -8.40
CA LEU A 117 -4.19 15.06 -7.35
C LEU A 117 -3.85 16.54 -7.60
N MET A 118 -2.60 16.86 -7.95
CA MET A 118 -2.21 18.25 -8.21
C MET A 118 -3.05 18.91 -9.31
N THR A 119 -3.44 18.14 -10.34
CA THR A 119 -4.27 18.63 -11.44
C THR A 119 -5.77 18.69 -11.10
N GLU A 120 -6.23 17.87 -10.15
CA GLU A 120 -7.66 17.75 -9.81
C GLU A 120 -8.04 18.50 -8.52
N ILE A 121 -7.07 19.02 -7.74
CA ILE A 121 -7.31 19.50 -6.37
C ILE A 121 -8.36 20.62 -6.29
N GLN A 122 -8.34 21.57 -7.23
CA GLN A 122 -9.33 22.65 -7.30
C GLN A 122 -10.74 22.11 -7.59
N TRP A 123 -10.84 21.16 -8.53
CA TRP A 123 -12.10 20.51 -8.86
C TRP A 123 -12.63 19.67 -7.70
N LEU A 124 -11.76 18.90 -7.03
CA LEU A 124 -12.12 18.14 -5.84
C LEU A 124 -12.67 19.05 -4.74
N GLN A 125 -11.99 20.17 -4.47
CA GLN A 125 -12.42 21.14 -3.46
C GLN A 125 -13.80 21.76 -3.78
N GLN A 126 -14.02 22.10 -5.05
CA GLN A 126 -15.24 22.80 -5.46
C GLN A 126 -16.46 21.88 -5.55
N PHE A 127 -16.27 20.64 -6.00
CA PHE A 127 -17.39 19.80 -6.42
C PHE A 127 -17.56 18.50 -5.64
N VAL A 128 -16.62 18.13 -4.77
CA VAL A 128 -16.67 16.86 -4.05
C VAL A 128 -16.65 17.13 -2.54
N LYS A 129 -17.63 16.57 -1.82
CA LYS A 129 -17.65 16.60 -0.35
C LYS A 129 -16.63 15.59 0.18
N ILE A 130 -15.39 16.04 0.40
CA ILE A 130 -14.34 15.19 0.97
C ILE A 130 -14.56 14.97 2.47
N SER A 131 -14.63 13.72 2.89
CA SER A 131 -14.91 13.32 4.29
C SER A 131 -13.64 13.15 5.12
N MET A 132 -12.57 12.65 4.50
CA MET A 132 -11.25 12.47 5.08
C MET A 132 -10.22 12.32 3.96
N ILE A 133 -8.95 12.53 4.29
CA ILE A 133 -7.83 12.29 3.38
C ILE A 133 -6.86 11.30 4.00
N ALA A 134 -6.60 10.20 3.31
CA ALA A 134 -5.56 9.24 3.66
C ALA A 134 -4.37 9.41 2.72
N ILE A 135 -3.17 9.46 3.27
CA ILE A 135 -1.92 9.52 2.53
C ILE A 135 -1.17 8.23 2.86
N ASP A 136 -1.24 7.28 1.94
CA ASP A 136 -0.57 5.99 2.05
C ASP A 136 0.89 6.13 1.61
N GLU A 137 1.75 5.24 2.12
CA GLU A 137 3.21 5.34 1.96
C GLU A 137 3.77 6.74 2.23
N ALA A 138 3.29 7.38 3.30
CA ALA A 138 3.62 8.77 3.64
C ALA A 138 5.13 9.02 3.79
N HIS A 139 5.94 7.99 3.99
CA HIS A 139 7.40 8.11 4.03
C HIS A 139 8.00 8.64 2.71
N CYS A 140 7.29 8.54 1.58
CA CYS A 140 7.73 9.06 0.27
C CYS A 140 7.94 10.59 0.27
N VAL A 141 7.35 11.31 1.23
CA VAL A 141 7.54 12.77 1.36
C VAL A 141 8.93 13.15 1.85
N SER A 142 9.61 12.24 2.56
CA SER A 142 10.89 12.52 3.19
C SER A 142 12.04 12.10 2.29
N GLN A 143 13.00 12.99 2.06
CA GLN A 143 14.26 12.66 1.38
C GLN A 143 15.12 11.65 2.16
N TRP A 144 14.87 11.55 3.46
CA TRP A 144 15.47 10.56 4.36
C TRP A 144 14.69 9.24 4.37
N GLY A 145 13.53 9.21 3.70
CA GLY A 145 12.77 8.00 3.42
C GLY A 145 13.44 7.15 2.34
N HIS A 146 13.09 5.86 2.30
CA HIS A 146 13.71 4.89 1.40
C HIS A 146 13.11 4.86 -0.02
N ASP A 147 12.04 5.63 -0.28
CA ASP A 147 11.38 5.79 -1.60
C ASP A 147 10.91 7.24 -1.80
N PHE A 148 11.83 8.21 -1.75
CA PHE A 148 11.49 9.63 -1.91
C PHE A 148 10.83 9.92 -3.26
N ARG A 149 9.71 10.66 -3.24
CA ARG A 149 8.96 11.10 -4.44
C ARG A 149 8.74 12.61 -4.40
N PRO A 150 9.27 13.38 -5.37
CA PRO A 150 9.07 14.83 -5.43
C PRO A 150 7.59 15.27 -5.42
N GLU A 151 6.68 14.46 -5.97
CA GLU A 151 5.25 14.76 -6.00
C GLU A 151 4.62 14.70 -4.60
N TYR A 152 5.19 13.90 -3.68
CA TYR A 152 4.69 13.81 -2.31
C TYR A 152 4.98 15.07 -1.49
N THR A 153 6.09 15.78 -1.75
CA THR A 153 6.42 17.02 -1.02
C THR A 153 5.40 18.13 -1.29
N GLN A 154 4.67 18.03 -2.40
CA GLN A 154 3.62 18.97 -2.76
C GLN A 154 2.31 18.72 -1.98
N LEU A 155 2.16 17.57 -1.33
CA LEU A 155 0.92 17.19 -0.62
C LEU A 155 0.61 18.07 0.60
N GLY A 156 1.55 18.89 1.07
CA GLY A 156 1.28 19.93 2.07
C GLY A 156 0.16 20.89 1.64
N VAL A 157 -0.06 21.05 0.33
CA VAL A 157 -1.14 21.86 -0.27
C VAL A 157 -2.54 21.38 0.15
N LEU A 158 -2.70 20.12 0.56
CA LEU A 158 -3.97 19.59 1.05
C LEU A 158 -4.48 20.34 2.28
N GLU A 159 -3.58 20.90 3.08
CA GLU A 159 -3.93 21.75 4.23
C GLU A 159 -4.64 23.03 3.78
N GLU A 160 -4.18 23.63 2.68
CA GLU A 160 -4.71 24.89 2.16
C GLU A 160 -6.10 24.70 1.51
N TYR A 161 -6.28 23.59 0.78
CA TYR A 161 -7.53 23.30 0.08
C TYR A 161 -8.58 22.64 0.99
N PHE A 162 -8.15 21.83 1.95
CA PHE A 162 -9.04 21.06 2.83
C PHE A 162 -8.71 21.25 4.32
N PRO A 163 -8.67 22.50 4.83
CA PRO A 163 -8.14 22.81 6.17
C PRO A 163 -8.95 22.23 7.33
N LYS A 164 -10.19 21.77 7.08
CA LYS A 164 -11.07 21.17 8.09
C LYS A 164 -11.20 19.66 7.98
N VAL A 165 -10.68 19.06 6.91
CA VAL A 165 -10.82 17.62 6.64
C VAL A 165 -9.73 16.87 7.43
N PRO A 166 -10.07 15.81 8.19
CA PRO A 166 -9.06 15.04 8.92
C PRO A 166 -8.12 14.32 7.96
N ARG A 167 -6.82 14.34 8.30
CA ARG A 167 -5.76 13.68 7.52
C ARG A 167 -5.12 12.56 8.30
N ILE A 168 -5.05 11.39 7.69
CA ILE A 168 -4.32 10.23 8.21
C ILE A 168 -3.15 9.91 7.27
N ALA A 169 -1.93 10.02 7.78
CA ALA A 169 -0.72 9.60 7.07
C ALA A 169 -0.31 8.20 7.56
N LEU A 170 -0.12 7.26 6.64
CA LEU A 170 0.20 5.87 6.96
C LEU A 170 1.52 5.46 6.31
N THR A 171 2.35 4.72 7.03
CA THR A 171 3.57 4.13 6.48
C THR A 171 3.93 2.81 7.17
N ALA A 172 4.58 1.91 6.43
CA ALA A 172 5.14 0.69 6.98
C ALA A 172 6.38 0.91 7.84
N THR A 173 7.19 1.93 7.52
CA THR A 173 8.46 2.20 8.18
C THR A 173 8.73 3.71 8.18
N ALA A 174 9.13 4.25 9.33
CA ALA A 174 9.67 5.61 9.42
C ALA A 174 10.50 5.72 10.71
N ASP A 175 11.73 6.20 10.58
CA ASP A 175 12.57 6.47 11.74
C ASP A 175 12.13 7.79 12.43
N LYS A 176 12.89 8.25 13.43
CA LYS A 176 12.55 9.47 14.16
C LYS A 176 12.56 10.72 13.25
N ILE A 177 13.49 10.79 12.30
CA ILE A 177 13.66 11.93 11.40
C ILE A 177 12.55 11.92 10.35
N THR A 178 12.33 10.77 9.69
CA THR A 178 11.27 10.58 8.72
C THR A 178 9.90 10.92 9.31
N LYS A 179 9.61 10.53 10.57
CA LYS A 179 8.34 10.88 11.22
C LYS A 179 8.14 12.40 11.36
N ALA A 180 9.17 13.11 11.80
CA ALA A 180 9.09 14.56 11.95
C ALA A 180 8.86 15.24 10.60
N ASP A 181 9.59 14.79 9.58
CA ASP A 181 9.48 15.29 8.21
C ASP A 181 8.09 15.02 7.61
N ILE A 182 7.50 13.84 7.85
CA ILE A 182 6.12 13.54 7.45
C ILE A 182 5.13 14.55 8.05
N VAL A 183 5.22 14.81 9.35
CA VAL A 183 4.31 15.74 10.04
C VAL A 183 4.45 17.16 9.50
N GLU A 184 5.69 17.60 9.27
CA GLU A 184 6.02 18.93 8.77
C GLU A 184 5.56 19.12 7.31
N GLN A 185 5.99 18.25 6.39
CA GLN A 185 5.71 18.38 4.97
C GLN A 185 4.23 18.23 4.64
N LEU A 186 3.53 17.29 5.31
CA LEU A 186 2.09 17.11 5.12
C LEU A 186 1.25 18.11 5.93
N ARG A 187 1.90 18.98 6.72
CA ARG A 187 1.27 19.98 7.60
C ARG A 187 0.16 19.38 8.46
N LEU A 188 0.44 18.26 9.10
CA LEU A 188 -0.53 17.59 9.98
C LEU A 188 -0.76 18.43 11.24
N ARG A 189 -2.03 18.62 11.64
CA ARG A 189 -2.41 19.50 12.75
C ARG A 189 -2.37 18.72 14.06
N ASN A 190 -1.34 18.93 14.87
CA ASN A 190 -1.15 18.26 16.16
C ASN A 190 -1.49 16.75 16.12
N PRO A 191 -0.93 15.99 15.15
CA PRO A 191 -1.40 14.64 14.91
C PRO A 191 -1.07 13.73 16.09
N ARG A 192 -1.98 12.81 16.40
CA ARG A 192 -1.62 11.69 17.26
C ARG A 192 -0.77 10.69 16.49
N ILE A 193 0.36 10.29 17.06
CA ILE A 193 1.27 9.33 16.45
C ILE A 193 0.97 7.93 17.04
N PHE A 194 0.59 7.00 16.18
CA PHE A 194 0.37 5.60 16.52
C PHE A 194 1.52 4.76 15.97
N ILE A 195 2.14 3.96 16.84
CA ILE A 195 3.26 3.09 16.46
C ILE A 195 2.91 1.67 16.92
N SER A 196 2.65 0.79 15.96
CA SER A 196 2.49 -0.63 16.24
C SER A 196 3.86 -1.30 16.38
N SER A 197 3.87 -2.48 17.00
CA SER A 197 5.07 -3.31 17.02
C SER A 197 5.48 -3.67 15.59
N PHE A 198 6.76 -3.50 15.29
CA PHE A 198 7.39 -3.98 14.06
C PHE A 198 7.85 -5.43 14.21
N ASP A 199 7.75 -5.99 15.41
CA ASP A 199 8.14 -7.37 15.66
C ASP A 199 7.24 -8.33 14.89
N ARG A 200 7.89 -9.33 14.30
CA ARG A 200 7.27 -10.42 13.56
C ARG A 200 7.78 -11.70 14.18
N PRO A 201 7.20 -12.15 15.31
CA PRO A 201 7.69 -13.32 16.03
C PRO A 201 7.58 -14.61 15.19
N ASN A 202 6.79 -14.57 14.11
CA ASN A 202 6.67 -15.63 13.13
C ASN A 202 7.81 -15.64 12.08
N LEU A 203 8.72 -14.67 12.08
CA LEU A 203 9.88 -14.59 11.18
C LEU A 203 11.17 -14.89 11.93
N SER A 204 11.98 -15.79 11.36
CA SER A 204 13.34 -16.07 11.81
C SER A 204 14.34 -15.39 10.88
N LEU A 205 15.30 -14.66 11.44
CA LEU A 205 16.36 -13.99 10.68
C LEU A 205 17.67 -14.77 10.84
N ASP A 206 18.27 -15.19 9.74
CA ASP A 206 19.58 -15.86 9.69
C ASP A 206 20.49 -15.13 8.68
N VAL A 207 21.75 -14.90 9.05
CA VAL A 207 22.72 -14.19 8.20
C VAL A 207 23.93 -15.09 7.97
N ARG A 208 24.11 -15.51 6.72
CA ARG A 208 25.22 -16.38 6.30
C ARG A 208 26.19 -15.65 5.39
N LYS A 209 27.48 -15.80 5.66
CA LYS A 209 28.53 -15.33 4.76
C LYS A 209 28.70 -16.35 3.63
N ALA A 210 28.59 -15.91 2.39
CA ALA A 210 28.86 -16.73 1.21
C ALA A 210 29.76 -15.95 0.25
N TYR A 211 31.00 -16.40 0.09
CA TYR A 211 32.02 -15.66 -0.66
C TYR A 211 32.06 -16.07 -2.15
N ARG A 212 31.62 -17.29 -2.48
CA ARG A 212 31.67 -17.83 -3.84
C ARG A 212 30.28 -18.18 -4.37
N LYS A 213 30.08 -18.06 -5.70
CA LYS A 213 28.79 -18.36 -6.36
C LYS A 213 28.27 -19.77 -6.04
N ARG A 214 29.14 -20.79 -6.09
CA ARG A 214 28.77 -22.19 -5.81
C ARG A 214 28.31 -22.41 -4.37
N GLU A 215 28.97 -21.77 -3.41
CA GLU A 215 28.62 -21.83 -1.99
C GLU A 215 27.25 -21.18 -1.72
N ARG A 216 27.00 -20.04 -2.38
CA ARG A 216 25.70 -19.35 -2.34
C ARG A 216 24.58 -20.23 -2.89
N LEU A 217 24.76 -20.81 -4.08
CA LEU A 217 23.76 -21.69 -4.68
C LEU A 217 23.47 -22.90 -3.80
N ARG A 218 24.51 -23.52 -3.22
CA ARG A 218 24.34 -24.63 -2.27
C ARG A 218 23.54 -24.21 -1.04
N THR A 219 23.86 -23.06 -0.46
CA THR A 219 23.14 -22.53 0.70
C THR A 219 21.67 -22.27 0.38
N ILE A 220 21.37 -21.73 -0.81
CA ILE A 220 20.00 -21.50 -1.29
C ILE A 220 19.25 -22.83 -1.42
N LEU A 221 19.85 -23.84 -2.07
CA LEU A 221 19.25 -25.17 -2.22
C LEU A 221 19.03 -25.85 -0.86
N ASP A 222 19.96 -25.71 0.08
CA ASP A 222 19.83 -26.25 1.44
C ASP A 222 18.67 -25.60 2.20
N VAL A 223 18.39 -24.31 1.95
CA VAL A 223 17.22 -23.62 2.53
C VAL A 223 15.94 -24.12 1.85
N ILE A 224 15.88 -24.14 0.52
CA ILE A 224 14.72 -24.63 -0.24
C ILE A 224 14.37 -26.06 0.19
N GLY A 225 15.37 -26.93 0.34
CA GLY A 225 15.17 -28.33 0.76
C GLY A 225 14.59 -28.51 2.17
N ARG A 226 14.69 -27.50 3.06
CA ARG A 226 14.05 -27.51 4.39
C ARG A 226 12.59 -27.10 4.36
N HIS A 227 12.14 -26.52 3.25
CA HIS A 227 10.81 -25.96 3.06
C HIS A 227 10.12 -26.59 1.84
N PRO A 228 9.94 -27.93 1.80
CA PRO A 228 9.34 -28.60 0.66
C PRO A 228 7.87 -28.17 0.50
N ASN A 229 7.47 -27.86 -0.74
CA ASN A 229 6.13 -27.38 -1.10
C ASN A 229 5.72 -26.04 -0.45
N GLU A 230 6.67 -25.28 0.09
CA GLU A 230 6.43 -23.91 0.54
C GLU A 230 6.90 -22.92 -0.53
N SER A 231 6.15 -21.82 -0.67
CA SER A 231 6.49 -20.75 -1.60
C SER A 231 7.54 -19.81 -1.00
N GLY A 232 8.44 -19.28 -1.83
CA GLY A 232 9.52 -18.38 -1.37
C GLY A 232 9.91 -17.30 -2.37
N ILE A 233 10.54 -16.23 -1.88
CA ILE A 233 11.06 -15.14 -2.69
C ILE A 233 12.58 -15.05 -2.54
N ILE A 234 13.30 -14.96 -3.65
CA ILE A 234 14.76 -14.75 -3.67
C ILE A 234 15.07 -13.40 -4.32
N TYR A 235 15.53 -12.46 -3.51
CA TYR A 235 15.98 -11.15 -3.99
C TYR A 235 17.40 -11.19 -4.53
N CYS A 236 17.59 -10.64 -5.73
CA CYS A 236 18.86 -10.51 -6.42
C CYS A 236 19.19 -9.02 -6.65
N LEU A 237 20.48 -8.71 -6.77
CA LEU A 237 20.93 -7.31 -6.95
C LEU A 237 20.80 -6.81 -8.39
N SER A 238 20.67 -7.71 -9.37
CA SER A 238 20.64 -7.34 -10.79
C SER A 238 19.74 -8.27 -11.58
N ARG A 239 19.13 -7.76 -12.66
CA ARG A 239 18.27 -8.54 -13.57
C ARG A 239 18.97 -9.79 -14.08
N LYS A 240 20.22 -9.63 -14.52
CA LYS A 240 21.07 -10.76 -14.94
C LYS A 240 21.29 -11.78 -13.82
N GLY A 241 21.49 -11.32 -12.58
CA GLY A 241 21.62 -12.21 -11.43
C GLY A 241 20.35 -13.01 -11.16
N THR A 242 19.18 -12.37 -11.30
CA THR A 242 17.85 -13.00 -11.22
C THR A 242 17.69 -14.08 -12.30
N GLU A 243 18.01 -13.75 -13.56
CA GLU A 243 17.93 -14.71 -14.68
C GLU A 243 18.90 -15.88 -14.53
N ASP A 244 20.17 -15.60 -14.20
CA ASP A 244 21.22 -16.61 -14.01
C ASP A 244 20.86 -17.58 -12.87
N LEU A 245 20.37 -17.07 -11.74
CA LEU A 245 19.99 -17.90 -10.60
C LEU A 245 18.74 -18.74 -10.90
N ALA A 246 17.76 -18.20 -11.64
CA ALA A 246 16.59 -18.96 -12.07
C ALA A 246 16.97 -20.12 -12.99
N ALA A 247 17.89 -19.88 -13.93
CA ALA A 247 18.44 -20.95 -14.76
C ALA A 247 19.18 -22.01 -13.93
N ASP A 248 20.02 -21.58 -12.98
CA ASP A 248 20.76 -22.48 -12.08
C ASP A 248 19.78 -23.35 -11.25
N LEU A 249 18.72 -22.77 -10.67
CA LEU A 249 17.72 -23.50 -9.89
C LEU A 249 16.89 -24.46 -10.75
N LYS A 250 16.43 -24.04 -11.93
CA LYS A 250 15.71 -24.91 -12.88
C LYS A 250 16.56 -26.12 -13.30
N SER A 251 17.86 -25.91 -13.53
CA SER A 251 18.79 -27.01 -13.83
C SER A 251 18.92 -28.05 -12.69
N LYS A 252 18.51 -27.68 -11.48
CA LYS A 252 18.48 -28.54 -10.29
C LYS A 252 17.08 -29.07 -9.97
N GLY A 253 16.11 -28.89 -10.86
CA GLY A 253 14.75 -29.38 -10.70
C GLY A 253 13.87 -28.54 -9.78
N VAL A 254 14.28 -27.30 -9.49
CA VAL A 254 13.48 -26.37 -8.69
C VAL A 254 12.67 -25.47 -9.62
N GLU A 255 11.36 -25.42 -9.41
CA GLU A 255 10.46 -24.51 -10.13
C GLU A 255 10.65 -23.06 -9.64
N ALA A 256 11.16 -22.20 -10.54
CA ALA A 256 11.41 -20.80 -10.25
C ALA A 256 10.96 -19.87 -11.39
N GLY A 257 10.21 -18.83 -11.05
CA GLY A 257 9.89 -17.70 -11.93
C GLY A 257 10.88 -16.55 -11.80
N ILE A 258 11.03 -15.75 -12.85
CA ILE A 258 11.79 -14.49 -12.82
C ILE A 258 10.83 -13.30 -12.83
N TYR A 259 11.14 -12.26 -12.07
CA TYR A 259 10.32 -11.05 -11.98
C TYR A 259 11.20 -9.81 -11.86
N HIS A 260 11.30 -9.04 -12.94
CA HIS A 260 11.99 -7.75 -12.91
C HIS A 260 11.42 -6.78 -13.94
N ALA A 261 11.71 -5.48 -13.78
CA ALA A 261 11.19 -4.42 -14.65
C ALA A 261 11.62 -4.48 -16.13
N GLY A 262 12.53 -5.39 -16.50
CA GLY A 262 12.85 -5.68 -17.90
C GLY A 262 11.85 -6.60 -18.62
N LEU A 263 10.96 -7.28 -17.89
CA LEU A 263 9.94 -8.16 -18.46
C LEU A 263 8.75 -7.35 -18.99
N SER A 264 8.05 -7.90 -19.99
CA SER A 264 6.78 -7.33 -20.44
C SER A 264 5.74 -7.36 -19.31
N SER A 265 4.73 -6.49 -19.39
CA SER A 265 3.64 -6.47 -18.40
C SER A 265 2.87 -7.80 -18.38
N GLU A 266 2.69 -8.45 -19.53
CA GLU A 266 2.04 -9.76 -19.61
C GLU A 266 2.83 -10.86 -18.88
N GLU A 267 4.17 -10.89 -19.06
CA GLU A 267 5.02 -11.85 -18.36
C GLU A 267 5.04 -11.61 -16.85
N ARG A 268 5.11 -10.35 -16.42
CA ARG A 268 5.06 -10.00 -14.99
C ARG A 268 3.75 -10.46 -14.36
N ASN A 269 2.62 -10.19 -15.01
CA ASN A 269 1.30 -10.61 -14.53
C ASN A 269 1.21 -12.13 -14.44
N ARG A 270 1.64 -12.85 -15.50
CA ARG A 270 1.63 -14.31 -15.51
C ARG A 270 2.44 -14.92 -14.37
N VAL A 271 3.69 -14.46 -14.18
CA VAL A 271 4.57 -14.97 -13.12
C VAL A 271 4.01 -14.65 -11.73
N GLN A 272 3.39 -13.47 -11.56
CA GLN A 272 2.72 -13.10 -10.33
C GLN A 272 1.52 -14.00 -10.05
N ASP A 273 0.67 -14.26 -11.04
CA ASP A 273 -0.49 -15.14 -10.93
C ASP A 273 -0.07 -16.58 -10.61
N ASP A 274 0.97 -17.09 -11.30
CA ASP A 274 1.53 -18.42 -11.05
C ASP A 274 2.06 -18.56 -9.61
N PHE A 275 2.69 -17.50 -9.06
CA PHE A 275 3.17 -17.49 -7.68
C PHE A 275 2.02 -17.44 -6.65
N ILE A 276 0.97 -16.64 -6.93
CA ILE A 276 -0.22 -16.55 -6.05
C ILE A 276 -1.00 -17.87 -6.02
N LEU A 277 -1.11 -18.55 -7.16
CA LEU A 277 -1.85 -19.81 -7.30
C LEU A 277 -1.06 -21.05 -6.85
N ASN A 278 0.16 -20.87 -6.33
CA ASN A 278 1.12 -21.93 -5.96
C ASN A 278 1.53 -22.85 -7.13
N SER A 279 1.47 -22.35 -8.37
CA SER A 279 1.94 -23.04 -9.58
C SER A 279 3.44 -22.78 -9.84
N ALA A 280 4.03 -21.77 -9.20
CA ALA A 280 5.46 -21.52 -9.16
C ALA A 280 5.93 -21.44 -7.70
N THR A 281 6.85 -22.33 -7.30
CA THR A 281 7.29 -22.44 -5.90
C THR A 281 8.21 -21.28 -5.49
N LEU A 282 8.99 -20.69 -6.41
CA LEU A 282 9.91 -19.60 -6.08
C LEU A 282 9.82 -18.41 -7.04
N LEU A 283 9.70 -17.21 -6.50
CA LEU A 283 9.76 -15.95 -7.25
C LEU A 283 11.14 -15.32 -7.07
N GLN A 284 11.87 -15.10 -8.17
CA GLN A 284 13.14 -14.39 -8.13
C GLN A 284 12.97 -12.96 -8.59
N ILE A 285 13.34 -12.01 -7.72
CA ILE A 285 13.18 -10.57 -7.94
C ILE A 285 14.56 -9.93 -8.09
#